data_AF-A0A3D5KRL7-F1
#
_entry.id   AF-A0A3D5KRL7-F1
#
_cell.length_a   1.000
_cell.length_b   1.000
_cell.length_c   1.000
_cell.angle_alpha   90.00
_cell.angle_beta   90.00
_cell.angle_gamma   90.00
#
_symmetry.space_group_name_H-M   'P 1'
#
loop_
_entity.id
_entity.type
_entity.pdbx_description
1 polymer ?
#
loop_
_entity_poly.entity_id
_entity_poly.type
_entity_poly.pdbx_seq_one_letter_code
_entity_poly.pdbx_strand_id
1 'polypeptide(L)'
;MKTKIKIFTVISIGFCSLIINCYGQQMKNVDRDSLTTVTVKCINDSLMIKIPSGQYKTQKTNYVEGFIFSIVYSDGSHISILCGHDAELNIGEMRGSGLFARKSEVKGRKIIYENVKQERVNIFNKAFDLLK
;
A
#
# COMPACT_ATOMS: atom_id res chain seq x y z
N MET A 1 14.96 61.70 46.73
CA MET A 1 15.89 60.81 47.47
C MET A 1 16.63 59.94 46.47
N LYS A 2 17.91 59.67 46.76
CA LYS A 2 18.99 59.32 45.82
C LYS A 2 18.82 58.00 45.06
N THR A 3 19.22 58.06 43.79
CA THR A 3 19.66 56.98 42.89
C THR A 3 20.74 56.10 43.52
N LYS A 4 20.75 54.80 43.20
CA LYS A 4 21.92 54.11 42.60
C LYS A 4 21.56 52.70 42.10
N ILE A 5 21.86 52.52 40.82
CA ILE A 5 21.82 51.30 40.00
C ILE A 5 22.98 50.39 40.40
N LYS A 6 22.78 49.07 40.38
CA LYS A 6 23.81 48.09 39.99
C LYS A 6 23.19 46.96 39.17
N ILE A 7 23.57 46.94 37.90
CA ILE A 7 23.35 45.94 36.88
C ILE A 7 24.25 44.74 37.17
N PHE A 8 23.78 43.50 37.03
CA PHE A 8 24.55 42.40 36.45
C PHE A 8 23.60 41.40 35.78
N THR A 9 23.46 41.61 34.48
CA THR A 9 22.86 40.69 33.52
C THR A 9 23.84 39.55 33.27
N VAL A 10 23.46 38.31 33.59
CA VAL A 10 24.13 37.11 33.06
C VAL A 10 23.12 36.39 32.19
N ILE A 11 23.11 36.80 30.92
CA ILE A 11 22.53 36.05 29.81
C ILE A 11 23.51 34.91 29.54
N SER A 12 23.15 33.69 29.91
CA SER A 12 23.75 32.50 29.28
C SER A 12 22.63 31.79 28.54
N ILE A 13 22.44 32.23 27.30
CA ILE A 13 21.68 31.51 26.29
C ILE A 13 22.50 30.25 26.01
N GLY A 14 22.09 29.14 26.62
CA GLY A 14 22.51 27.82 26.20
C GLY A 14 21.98 27.59 24.79
N PHE A 15 22.78 28.00 23.80
CA PHE A 15 22.62 27.71 22.39
C PHE A 15 22.84 26.21 22.22
N CYS A 16 21.78 25.42 22.48
CA CYS A 16 21.75 24.02 22.14
C CYS A 16 21.69 23.94 20.62
N SER A 17 22.87 23.96 20.00
CA SER A 17 23.07 23.76 18.57
C SER A 17 22.42 22.45 18.17
N LEU A 18 21.20 22.58 17.65
CA LEU A 18 20.74 21.99 16.39
C LEU A 18 21.73 20.97 15.80
N ILE A 19 21.65 19.73 16.28
CA ILE A 19 21.89 18.56 15.44
C ILE A 19 20.52 17.92 15.25
N ILE A 20 19.66 18.63 14.52
CA ILE A 20 18.55 17.97 13.84
C ILE A 20 19.22 17.04 12.86
N ASN A 21 19.39 15.78 13.26
CA ASN A 21 19.52 14.68 12.32
C ASN A 21 18.23 14.66 11.50
N CYS A 22 18.16 15.54 10.49
CA CYS A 22 17.31 15.37 9.34
C CYS A 22 17.87 14.15 8.62
N TYR A 23 17.52 12.96 9.13
CA TYR A 23 17.40 11.79 8.30
C TYR A 23 16.28 12.11 7.32
N GLY A 24 16.63 12.88 6.28
CA GLY A 24 15.94 12.82 5.01
C GLY A 24 16.06 11.38 4.58
N GLN A 25 15.07 10.57 4.96
CA GLN A 25 14.76 9.37 4.21
C GLN A 25 14.53 9.91 2.80
N GLN A 26 15.54 9.80 1.93
CA GLN A 26 15.31 9.87 0.50
C GLN A 26 14.20 8.87 0.27
N MET A 27 12.97 9.38 0.05
CA MET A 27 11.90 8.58 -0.48
C MET A 27 12.44 8.13 -1.83
N LYS A 28 12.98 6.91 -1.86
CA LYS A 28 13.32 6.22 -3.09
C LYS A 28 12.08 6.41 -3.96
N ASN A 29 12.21 7.12 -5.07
CA ASN A 29 11.14 7.24 -6.05
C ASN A 29 10.71 5.80 -6.34
N VAL A 30 9.56 5.40 -5.77
CA VAL A 30 9.04 4.06 -5.96
C VAL A 30 8.57 4.07 -7.39
N ASP A 31 9.37 3.44 -8.24
CA ASP A 31 9.07 3.31 -9.66
C ASP A 31 7.69 2.65 -9.80
N ARG A 32 6.71 3.45 -10.26
CA ARG A 32 5.30 3.04 -10.40
C ARG A 32 5.13 1.96 -11.46
N ASP A 33 6.14 1.74 -12.31
CA ASP A 33 6.16 0.74 -13.36
C ASP A 33 6.94 -0.53 -12.97
N SER A 34 7.37 -0.61 -11.71
CA SER A 34 8.02 -1.80 -11.15
C SER A 34 7.02 -2.76 -10.50
N LEU A 35 7.43 -4.01 -10.33
CA LEU A 35 6.67 -5.04 -9.60
C LEU A 35 7.40 -5.41 -8.31
N THR A 36 6.64 -5.63 -7.25
CA THR A 36 7.10 -6.18 -5.97
C THR A 36 6.46 -7.53 -5.70
N THR A 37 7.14 -8.39 -4.92
CA THR A 37 6.61 -9.71 -4.55
C THR A 37 5.95 -9.65 -3.18
N VAL A 38 4.73 -10.15 -3.09
CA VAL A 38 3.97 -10.26 -1.84
C VAL A 38 3.64 -11.73 -1.59
N THR A 39 3.84 -12.16 -0.35
CA THR A 39 3.42 -13.49 0.12
C THR A 39 2.13 -13.38 0.89
N VAL A 40 1.08 -14.01 0.40
CA VAL A 40 -0.26 -14.05 1.01
C VAL A 40 -0.41 -15.40 1.70
N LYS A 41 -0.44 -15.39 3.03
CA LYS A 41 -0.70 -16.59 3.83
C LYS A 41 -2.19 -16.86 3.87
N CYS A 42 -2.67 -17.86 3.13
CA CYS A 42 -4.01 -18.41 3.25
C CYS A 42 -4.04 -19.45 4.39
N ILE A 43 -5.20 -20.09 4.62
CA ILE A 43 -5.39 -21.03 5.76
C ILE A 43 -4.45 -22.23 5.66
N ASN A 44 -4.38 -22.88 4.49
CA ASN A 44 -3.67 -24.16 4.34
C ASN A 44 -2.30 -24.03 3.67
N ASP A 45 -1.99 -22.87 3.10
CA ASP A 45 -0.83 -22.66 2.25
C ASP A 45 -0.55 -21.16 2.03
N SER A 46 0.52 -20.86 1.30
CA SER A 46 0.91 -19.49 0.98
C SER A 46 0.99 -19.29 -0.53
N LEU A 47 0.52 -18.14 -0.99
CA LEU A 47 0.59 -17.72 -2.38
C LEU A 47 1.60 -16.58 -2.51
N MET A 48 2.63 -16.78 -3.32
CA MET A 48 3.55 -15.71 -3.72
C MET A 48 3.07 -15.10 -5.02
N ILE A 49 2.79 -13.80 -5.03
CA ILE A 49 2.36 -13.07 -6.22
C ILE A 49 3.24 -11.85 -6.44
N LYS A 50 3.37 -11.44 -7.70
CA LYS A 50 3.92 -10.13 -8.07
C LYS A 50 2.77 -9.15 -8.21
N ILE A 51 2.94 -7.95 -7.65
CA ILE A 51 1.97 -6.86 -7.73
C ILE A 51 2.68 -5.56 -8.14
N PRO A 52 1.96 -4.57 -8.68
CA PRO A 52 2.52 -3.25 -8.91
C PRO A 52 3.13 -2.66 -7.63
N SER A 53 4.33 -2.11 -7.73
CA SER A 53 4.94 -1.35 -6.64
C SER A 53 4.13 -0.08 -6.35
N GLY A 54 4.23 0.42 -5.12
CA GLY A 54 3.56 1.65 -4.72
C GLY A 54 3.19 1.65 -3.24
N GLN A 55 2.49 2.71 -2.82
CA GLN A 55 1.91 2.79 -1.49
C GLN A 55 0.56 2.08 -1.47
N TYR A 56 0.44 1.07 -0.63
CA TYR A 56 -0.79 0.31 -0.44
C TYR A 56 -0.99 -0.04 1.03
N LYS A 57 -2.24 -0.33 1.38
CA LYS A 57 -2.63 -0.94 2.65
C LYS A 57 -3.18 -2.34 2.38
N THR A 58 -2.99 -3.24 3.33
CA THR A 58 -3.55 -4.59 3.26
C THR A 58 -4.71 -4.72 4.23
N GLN A 59 -5.77 -5.40 3.81
CA GLN A 59 -6.96 -5.65 4.62
C GLN A 59 -7.37 -7.12 4.52
N LYS A 60 -8.01 -7.63 5.57
CA LYS A 60 -8.56 -8.99 5.60
C LYS A 60 -10.03 -8.92 5.99
N THR A 61 -10.87 -9.55 5.17
CA THR A 61 -12.31 -9.68 5.44
C THR A 61 -12.62 -11.15 5.63
N ASN A 62 -12.88 -11.57 6.86
CA ASN A 62 -13.21 -12.96 7.17
C ASN A 62 -14.67 -13.25 6.81
N TYR A 63 -14.93 -14.49 6.40
CA TYR A 63 -16.25 -15.07 6.25
C TYR A 63 -16.21 -16.53 6.73
N VAL A 64 -17.32 -17.27 6.61
CA VAL A 64 -17.47 -18.60 7.23
C VAL A 64 -16.39 -19.60 6.80
N GLU A 65 -16.01 -19.61 5.52
CA GLU A 65 -15.14 -20.64 4.92
C GLU A 65 -13.80 -20.08 4.45
N GLY A 66 -13.39 -18.92 4.98
CA GLY A 66 -12.13 -18.31 4.62
C GLY A 66 -12.08 -16.81 4.85
N PHE A 67 -11.24 -16.15 4.06
CA PHE A 67 -11.18 -14.69 4.05
C PHE A 67 -10.78 -14.15 2.68
N ILE A 68 -11.11 -12.90 2.44
CA ILE A 68 -10.62 -12.13 1.30
C ILE A 68 -9.43 -11.29 1.78
N PHE A 69 -8.29 -11.44 1.11
CA PHE A 69 -7.13 -10.57 1.31
C PHE A 69 -7.16 -9.47 0.26
N SER A 70 -7.19 -8.21 0.69
CA SER A 70 -7.23 -7.06 -0.20
C SER A 70 -5.98 -6.21 -0.06
N ILE A 71 -5.45 -5.77 -1.19
CA ILE A 71 -4.35 -4.80 -1.32
C ILE A 71 -4.95 -3.56 -1.95
N VAL A 72 -5.01 -2.45 -1.22
CA VAL A 72 -5.65 -1.21 -1.64
C VAL A 72 -4.59 -0.13 -1.80
N TYR A 73 -4.43 0.37 -3.02
CA TYR A 73 -3.48 1.43 -3.36
C TYR A 73 -4.05 2.81 -3.00
N SER A 74 -3.17 3.80 -2.86
CA SER A 74 -3.54 5.19 -2.53
C SER A 74 -4.44 5.85 -3.58
N ASP A 75 -4.44 5.37 -4.82
CA ASP A 75 -5.28 5.87 -5.92
C ASP A 75 -6.67 5.19 -6.00
N GLY A 76 -6.98 4.30 -5.05
CA GLY A 76 -8.24 3.57 -4.98
C GLY A 76 -8.29 2.30 -5.81
N SER A 77 -7.26 2.00 -6.61
CA SER A 77 -7.14 0.69 -7.25
C SER A 77 -6.89 -0.40 -6.20
N HIS A 78 -7.38 -1.61 -6.42
CA HIS A 78 -7.18 -2.70 -5.47
C HIS A 78 -7.06 -4.06 -6.13
N ILE A 79 -6.40 -4.97 -5.41
CA ILE A 79 -6.31 -6.40 -5.72
C ILE A 79 -6.99 -7.14 -4.59
N SER A 80 -7.90 -8.06 -4.91
CA SER A 80 -8.56 -8.94 -3.94
C SER A 80 -8.26 -10.40 -4.27
N ILE A 81 -7.94 -11.18 -3.23
CA ILE A 81 -7.56 -12.59 -3.33
C ILE A 81 -8.47 -13.37 -2.40
N LEU A 82 -9.18 -14.36 -2.96
CA LEU A 82 -9.99 -15.28 -2.18
C LEU A 82 -9.10 -16.37 -1.56
N CYS A 83 -8.97 -16.34 -0.23
CA CYS A 83 -8.31 -17.37 0.58
C CYS A 83 -9.38 -18.19 1.32
N GLY A 84 -10.16 -18.99 0.59
CA GLY A 84 -11.12 -19.92 1.16
C GLY A 84 -11.77 -20.77 0.08
N HIS A 85 -12.63 -21.68 0.50
CA HIS A 85 -13.34 -22.61 -0.39
C HIS A 85 -14.77 -22.11 -0.59
N ASP A 86 -15.41 -22.51 -1.69
CA ASP A 86 -16.85 -22.37 -1.98
C ASP A 86 -17.45 -20.96 -2.08
N ALA A 87 -16.68 -19.91 -1.80
CA ALA A 87 -17.07 -18.54 -2.04
C ALA A 87 -16.85 -18.09 -3.49
N GLU A 88 -17.66 -17.13 -3.93
CA GLU A 88 -17.43 -16.42 -5.17
C GLU A 88 -16.76 -15.08 -4.95
N LEU A 89 -15.70 -14.85 -5.73
CA LEU A 89 -15.11 -13.53 -5.89
C LEU A 89 -15.45 -13.05 -7.30
N ASN A 90 -16.33 -12.07 -7.38
CA ASN A 90 -16.80 -11.48 -8.62
C ASN A 90 -16.30 -10.05 -8.73
N ILE A 91 -16.10 -9.60 -9.97
CA ILE A 91 -15.83 -8.18 -10.24
C ILE A 91 -17.09 -7.44 -9.84
N GLY A 92 -16.95 -6.43 -8.97
CA GLY A 92 -18.04 -5.57 -8.56
C GLY A 92 -18.62 -4.82 -9.77
N GLU A 93 -19.83 -4.29 -9.61
CA GLU A 93 -20.40 -3.41 -10.62
C GLU A 93 -19.42 -2.25 -10.90
N MET A 94 -18.90 -2.17 -12.12
CA MET A 94 -17.92 -1.15 -12.48
C MET A 94 -18.59 0.22 -12.47
N ARG A 95 -18.31 1.01 -11.44
CA ARG A 95 -18.86 2.35 -11.27
C ARG A 95 -17.93 3.40 -11.88
N GLY A 96 -17.88 3.46 -13.21
CA GLY A 96 -17.24 4.58 -13.93
C GLY A 96 -16.65 4.18 -15.28
N SER A 97 -16.86 5.04 -16.28
CA SER A 97 -16.14 4.96 -17.55
C SER A 97 -14.63 5.18 -17.29
N GLY A 98 -13.78 4.39 -17.94
CA GLY A 98 -12.31 4.53 -17.84
C GLY A 98 -11.66 3.84 -16.63
N LEU A 99 -12.40 3.03 -15.88
CA LEU A 99 -11.84 2.08 -14.91
C LEU A 99 -11.75 0.69 -15.54
N PHE A 100 -10.79 -0.10 -15.07
CA PHE A 100 -10.49 -1.43 -15.58
C PHE A 100 -10.46 -2.43 -14.44
N ALA A 101 -10.89 -3.65 -14.77
CA ALA A 101 -10.88 -4.78 -13.87
C ALA A 101 -10.49 -6.04 -14.64
N ARG A 102 -9.93 -7.03 -13.92
CA ARG A 102 -9.64 -8.35 -14.46
C ARG A 102 -9.75 -9.37 -13.35
N LYS A 103 -10.28 -10.54 -13.70
CA LYS A 103 -10.32 -11.73 -12.87
C LYS A 103 -9.35 -12.77 -13.42
N SER A 104 -8.69 -13.50 -12.53
CA SER A 104 -7.81 -14.62 -12.85
C SER A 104 -7.95 -15.69 -11.78
N GLU A 105 -7.63 -16.92 -12.14
CA GLU A 105 -7.69 -18.06 -11.22
C GLU A 105 -6.35 -18.79 -11.23
N VAL A 106 -5.75 -18.95 -10.05
CA VAL A 106 -4.45 -19.61 -9.88
C VAL A 106 -4.49 -20.55 -8.69
N LYS A 107 -4.18 -21.82 -8.92
CA LYS A 107 -4.19 -22.89 -7.89
C LYS A 107 -5.51 -22.90 -7.10
N GLY A 108 -6.63 -22.83 -7.83
CA GLY A 108 -7.98 -22.79 -7.26
C GLY A 108 -8.37 -21.49 -6.55
N ARG A 109 -7.53 -20.45 -6.61
CA ARG A 109 -7.82 -19.15 -5.99
C ARG A 109 -8.27 -18.14 -7.00
N LYS A 110 -9.38 -17.48 -6.71
CA LYS A 110 -9.86 -16.33 -7.48
C LYS A 110 -9.11 -15.08 -7.04
N ILE A 111 -8.51 -14.38 -8.00
CA ILE A 111 -7.77 -13.14 -7.80
C ILE A 111 -8.34 -12.11 -8.77
N ILE A 112 -8.70 -10.93 -8.25
CA ILE A 112 -9.22 -9.83 -9.07
C ILE A 112 -8.40 -8.57 -8.83
N TYR A 113 -8.24 -7.75 -9.86
CA TYR A 113 -7.96 -6.33 -9.67
C TYR A 113 -9.14 -5.51 -10.17
N GLU A 114 -9.37 -4.35 -9.57
CA GLU A 114 -10.45 -3.43 -9.93
C GLU A 114 -10.06 -1.97 -9.69
N ASN A 115 -10.91 -1.05 -10.16
CA ASN A 115 -10.72 0.40 -10.04
C ASN A 115 -9.37 0.89 -10.57
N VAL A 116 -8.79 0.18 -11.54
CA VAL A 116 -7.51 0.55 -12.16
C VAL A 116 -7.78 1.56 -13.26
N LYS A 117 -7.11 2.72 -13.23
CA LYS A 117 -7.18 3.72 -14.31
C LYS A 117 -6.30 3.33 -15.50
N GLN A 118 -6.66 3.79 -16.69
CA GLN A 118 -5.97 3.49 -17.97
C GLN A 118 -4.44 3.54 -17.86
N GLU A 119 -3.89 4.58 -17.22
CA GLU A 119 -2.45 4.81 -17.08
C GLU A 119 -1.71 3.71 -16.29
N ARG A 120 -2.42 2.92 -15.47
CA ARG A 120 -1.85 1.82 -14.68
C ARG A 120 -2.26 0.42 -15.16
N VAL A 121 -3.21 0.31 -16.09
CA VAL A 121 -3.72 -0.99 -16.57
C VAL A 121 -2.60 -1.92 -17.02
N ASN A 122 -1.62 -1.38 -17.74
CA ASN A 122 -0.52 -2.19 -18.27
C ASN A 122 0.30 -2.88 -17.16
N ILE A 123 0.62 -2.18 -16.07
CA ILE A 123 1.42 -2.77 -14.99
C ILE A 123 0.61 -3.80 -14.17
N PHE A 124 -0.70 -3.58 -14.00
CA PHE A 124 -1.59 -4.55 -13.38
C PHE A 124 -1.75 -5.80 -14.26
N ASN A 125 -1.94 -5.63 -15.57
CA ASN A 125 -1.99 -6.76 -16.50
C ASN A 125 -0.68 -7.56 -16.48
N LYS A 126 0.46 -6.89 -16.54
CA LYS A 126 1.77 -7.54 -16.43
C LYS A 126 1.93 -8.31 -15.13
N ALA A 127 1.44 -7.78 -14.01
CA ALA A 127 1.45 -8.50 -12.74
C ALA A 127 0.57 -9.76 -12.79
N PHE A 128 -0.62 -9.66 -13.40
CA PHE A 128 -1.58 -10.77 -13.51
C PHE A 128 -1.13 -11.85 -14.50
N ASP A 129 -0.46 -11.47 -15.58
CA ASP A 129 0.11 -12.41 -16.55
C ASP A 129 1.26 -13.26 -15.96
N LEU A 130 1.82 -12.84 -14.83
CA LEU A 130 2.87 -13.56 -14.10
C LEU A 130 2.33 -14.50 -13.01
N LEU A 131 1.00 -14.56 -12.80
CA LEU A 131 0.40 -15.47 -11.83
C LEU A 131 0.55 -16.93 -12.34
N LYS A 132 1.01 -17.84 -11.46
CA LYS A 132 1.26 -19.26 -11.74
C LYS A 132 0.90 -20.16 -10.56
#